data_AF-A0A957SZC2-F1
#
_entry.id   AF-A0A957SZC2-F1
#
_cell.length_a   1.000
_cell.length_b   1.000
_cell.length_c   1.000
_cell.angle_alpha   90.00
_cell.angle_beta   90.00
_cell.angle_gamma   90.00
#
_symmetry.space_group_name_H-M   'P 1'
#
loop_
_entity.id
_entity.type
_entity.pdbx_description
1 polymer ?
#
loop_
_entity_poly.entity_id
_entity_poly.type
_entity_poly.pdbx_seq_one_letter_code
_entity_poly.pdbx_strand_id
1 'polypeptide(L)'
;HTCAALTNGVRCWGDNESGQLGDGSRNNHTAPVAVAGLPTGAISAFAVGDRHSCAAVDGVAYCWGNNRDGQLGDGTLTDSPIPVMVQGISGSVAELAASASHSCARTTDGALYCWGGNEQSQLGDGTTEDRSTAALVSGLAANVQQVIAGGYHTCVLVTGNRPLCWGNDSDGQLATGVLAQSTLPIALGTPPAIRLDVNTLEGKPGSTFTLIGSGFAPTSTLPVVVNGVTLSATVASNETGGFILYLTTDSVSAGSYAVAIGRAPALTHVFFLQSRSPLRRPEGAGQTLALPTDLAELIFNRYLPLLRR
;
A
#
# COMPACT_ATOMS: atom_id res chain seq x y z
N HIS A 1 17.61 -17.73 3.06
CA HIS A 1 17.29 -19.15 3.34
C HIS A 1 15.80 -19.39 3.08
N THR A 2 15.30 -20.63 3.14
CA THR A 2 13.89 -20.92 2.89
C THR A 2 13.35 -21.90 3.91
N CYS A 3 12.09 -21.73 4.29
CA CYS A 3 11.41 -22.60 5.23
C CYS A 3 9.95 -22.81 4.83
N ALA A 4 9.37 -23.91 5.30
CA ALA A 4 7.97 -24.24 5.15
C ALA A 4 7.40 -24.70 6.50
N ALA A 5 6.28 -24.09 6.90
CA ALA A 5 5.48 -24.57 8.01
C ALA A 5 4.59 -25.74 7.55
N LEU A 6 4.56 -26.79 8.37
CA LEU A 6 3.78 -28.01 8.18
C LEU A 6 2.82 -28.15 9.39
N THR A 7 1.82 -29.02 9.26
CA THR A 7 0.84 -29.28 10.34
C THR A 7 1.51 -29.66 11.68
N ASN A 8 2.69 -30.30 11.63
CA ASN A 8 3.39 -30.83 12.80
C ASN A 8 4.83 -30.29 12.95
N GLY A 9 5.15 -29.11 12.41
CA GLY A 9 6.46 -28.48 12.61
C GLY A 9 6.93 -27.65 11.43
N VAL A 10 8.18 -27.20 11.48
CA VAL A 10 8.81 -26.37 10.44
C VAL A 10 9.99 -27.11 9.83
N ARG A 11 10.15 -26.99 8.50
CA ARG A 11 11.36 -27.44 7.80
C ARG A 11 12.03 -26.31 7.06
N CYS A 12 13.35 -26.25 7.11
CA CYS A 12 14.16 -25.21 6.49
C CYS A 12 15.28 -25.81 5.62
N TRP A 13 15.73 -25.07 4.62
CA TRP A 13 16.87 -25.40 3.75
C TRP A 13 17.55 -24.14 3.20
N GLY A 14 18.73 -24.32 2.62
CA GLY A 14 19.57 -23.28 2.06
C GLY A 14 20.75 -22.92 2.96
N ASP A 15 21.05 -21.62 3.03
CA ASP A 15 22.11 -21.04 3.86
C ASP A 15 21.81 -21.18 5.36
N ASN A 16 22.84 -21.50 6.15
CA ASN A 16 22.76 -21.76 7.59
C ASN A 16 23.96 -21.20 8.38
N GLU A 17 24.74 -20.26 7.83
CA GLU A 17 25.93 -19.72 8.49
C GLU A 17 25.66 -19.17 9.91
N SER A 18 24.45 -18.64 10.13
CA SER A 18 24.01 -18.10 11.42
C SER A 18 23.14 -19.07 12.22
N GLY A 19 22.89 -20.29 11.72
CA GLY A 19 21.97 -21.25 12.35
C GLY A 19 20.49 -21.00 12.01
N GLN A 20 20.20 -20.23 10.96
CA GLN A 20 18.85 -19.81 10.57
C GLN A 20 17.94 -20.94 10.06
N LEU A 21 18.47 -22.15 9.88
CA LEU A 21 17.65 -23.34 9.61
C LEU A 21 17.13 -24.00 10.90
N GLY A 22 17.68 -23.66 12.07
CA GLY A 22 17.15 -24.07 13.36
C GLY A 22 17.36 -25.55 13.70
N ASP A 23 18.23 -26.26 12.98
CA ASP A 23 18.47 -27.70 13.11
C ASP A 23 19.54 -28.05 14.18
N GLY A 24 20.03 -27.05 14.92
CA GLY A 24 21.12 -27.19 15.88
C GLY A 24 22.52 -27.16 15.25
N SER A 25 22.62 -26.97 13.94
CA SER A 25 23.89 -26.87 13.21
C SER A 25 24.11 -25.47 12.63
N ARG A 26 25.27 -25.28 11.98
CA ARG A 26 25.57 -24.12 11.12
C ARG A 26 26.00 -24.56 9.72
N ASN A 27 25.49 -25.72 9.29
CA ASN A 27 25.82 -26.30 7.99
C ASN A 27 24.71 -25.98 6.99
N ASN A 28 25.08 -25.61 5.77
CA ASN A 28 24.12 -25.38 4.71
C ASN A 28 23.44 -26.71 4.33
N HIS A 29 22.13 -26.66 4.05
CA HIS A 29 21.36 -27.83 3.68
C HIS A 29 20.72 -27.64 2.30
N THR A 30 21.03 -28.53 1.36
CA THR A 30 20.40 -28.52 0.02
C THR A 30 19.03 -29.20 -0.01
N ALA A 31 18.59 -29.79 1.10
CA ALA A 31 17.30 -30.44 1.28
C ALA A 31 16.64 -30.02 2.60
N PRO A 32 15.29 -30.08 2.73
CA PRO A 32 14.59 -29.64 3.94
C PRO A 32 14.96 -30.44 5.20
N VAL A 33 15.52 -29.75 6.20
CA VAL A 33 15.78 -30.27 7.55
C VAL A 33 14.73 -29.79 8.54
N ALA A 34 14.46 -30.57 9.57
CA ALA A 34 13.52 -30.18 10.62
C ALA A 34 14.16 -29.16 11.57
N VAL A 35 13.39 -28.15 11.96
CA VAL A 35 13.77 -27.24 13.04
C VAL A 35 13.76 -28.04 14.35
N ALA A 36 14.92 -28.15 14.99
CA ALA A 36 15.11 -28.90 16.22
C ALA A 36 14.67 -28.07 17.43
N GLY A 37 14.01 -28.69 18.42
CA GLY A 37 13.67 -28.02 19.68
C GLY A 37 12.50 -27.04 19.61
N LEU A 38 11.82 -26.89 18.46
CA LEU A 38 10.55 -26.17 18.40
C LEU A 38 9.48 -26.95 19.22
N PRO A 39 8.72 -26.30 20.11
CA PRO A 39 7.68 -26.99 20.88
C PRO A 39 6.64 -27.66 19.98
N THR A 40 6.03 -28.73 20.49
CA THR A 40 4.88 -29.37 19.83
C THR A 40 3.64 -28.51 20.03
N GLY A 41 2.94 -28.15 18.95
CA GLY A 41 1.74 -27.33 19.01
C GLY A 41 1.31 -26.85 17.62
N ALA A 42 0.24 -26.08 17.55
CA ALA A 42 -0.22 -25.49 16.30
C ALA A 42 0.68 -24.31 15.90
N ILE A 43 1.21 -24.34 14.67
CA ILE A 43 1.95 -23.21 14.11
C ILE A 43 0.93 -22.15 13.68
N SER A 44 0.80 -21.06 14.44
CA SER A 44 -0.16 -19.97 14.16
C SER A 44 0.40 -18.91 13.23
N ALA A 45 1.73 -18.73 13.20
CA ALA A 45 2.41 -17.79 12.33
C ALA A 45 3.85 -18.23 12.05
N PHE A 46 4.41 -17.76 10.94
CA PHE A 46 5.79 -18.04 10.53
C PHE A 46 6.35 -16.89 9.70
N ALA A 47 7.62 -16.53 9.94
CA ALA A 47 8.32 -15.48 9.20
C ALA A 47 9.81 -15.81 9.02
N VAL A 48 10.37 -15.42 7.87
CA VAL A 48 11.75 -15.65 7.47
C VAL A 48 12.39 -14.29 7.17
N GLY A 49 13.43 -13.93 7.93
CA GLY A 49 14.27 -12.76 7.67
C GLY A 49 15.47 -13.10 6.78
N ASP A 50 16.48 -12.22 6.77
CA ASP A 50 17.70 -12.46 5.98
C ASP A 50 18.50 -13.66 6.54
N ARG A 51 18.88 -13.56 7.83
CA ARG A 51 19.68 -14.55 8.57
C ARG A 51 19.02 -15.05 9.86
N HIS A 52 17.73 -14.86 10.03
CA HIS A 52 16.95 -15.42 11.14
C HIS A 52 15.57 -15.87 10.70
N SER A 53 14.93 -16.71 11.50
CA SER A 53 13.58 -17.22 11.28
C SER A 53 12.80 -17.18 12.59
N CYS A 54 11.48 -17.04 12.49
CA CYS A 54 10.58 -17.04 13.64
C CYS A 54 9.31 -17.85 13.35
N ALA A 55 8.81 -18.54 14.36
CA ALA A 55 7.53 -19.26 14.33
C ALA A 55 6.74 -18.98 15.62
N ALA A 56 5.42 -18.90 15.51
CA ALA A 56 4.53 -18.88 16.67
C ALA A 56 3.91 -20.27 16.85
N VAL A 57 4.08 -20.85 18.03
CA VAL A 57 3.51 -22.15 18.43
C VAL A 57 2.53 -21.91 19.56
N ASP A 58 1.25 -22.27 19.35
CA ASP A 58 0.17 -22.03 20.30
C ASP A 58 0.12 -20.57 20.81
N GLY A 59 0.45 -19.62 19.93
CA GLY A 59 0.47 -18.19 20.24
C GLY A 59 1.74 -17.68 20.92
N VAL A 60 2.76 -18.52 21.15
CA VAL A 60 4.07 -18.11 21.70
C VAL A 60 5.09 -18.04 20.57
N ALA A 61 5.78 -16.91 20.43
CA ALA A 61 6.81 -16.72 19.41
C ALA A 61 8.17 -17.29 19.83
N TYR A 62 8.82 -17.96 18.89
CA TYR A 62 10.19 -18.46 18.98
C TYR A 62 10.97 -18.02 17.75
N CYS A 63 12.21 -17.60 17.92
CA CYS A 63 13.10 -17.21 16.83
C CYS A 63 14.44 -17.94 16.91
N TRP A 64 15.13 -18.08 15.78
CA TRP A 64 16.48 -18.66 15.70
C TRP A 64 17.27 -18.07 14.52
N GLY A 65 18.59 -18.27 14.53
CA GLY A 65 19.54 -17.72 13.56
C GLY A 65 20.39 -16.59 14.15
N ASN A 66 20.64 -15.58 13.34
CA ASN A 66 21.42 -14.40 13.71
C ASN A 66 20.72 -13.58 14.80
N ASN A 67 21.50 -13.01 15.73
CA ASN A 67 20.97 -12.21 16.84
C ASN A 67 21.85 -10.99 17.18
N ARG A 68 22.67 -10.50 16.26
CA ARG A 68 23.64 -9.42 16.57
C ARG A 68 22.98 -8.12 16.99
N ASP A 69 21.77 -7.88 16.49
CA ASP A 69 20.97 -6.68 16.76
C ASP A 69 19.79 -7.01 17.69
N GLY A 70 19.74 -8.23 18.25
CA GLY A 70 18.67 -8.68 19.12
C GLY A 70 17.43 -9.22 18.41
N GLN A 71 17.50 -9.53 17.11
CA GLN A 71 16.34 -9.96 16.29
C GLN A 71 15.69 -11.30 16.71
N LEU A 72 16.31 -12.05 17.64
CA LEU A 72 15.69 -13.22 18.26
C LEU A 72 14.78 -12.88 19.45
N GLY A 73 14.94 -11.69 20.06
CA GLY A 73 14.01 -11.18 21.08
C GLY A 73 14.08 -11.91 22.43
N ASP A 74 15.15 -12.67 22.69
CA ASP A 74 15.32 -13.50 23.89
C ASP A 74 16.06 -12.80 25.05
N GLY A 75 16.30 -11.49 24.92
CA GLY A 75 17.06 -10.68 25.86
C GLY A 75 18.58 -10.73 25.64
N THR A 76 19.06 -11.48 24.65
CA THR A 76 20.49 -11.62 24.34
C THR A 76 20.84 -11.02 22.97
N LEU A 77 22.14 -11.00 22.65
CA LEU A 77 22.68 -10.65 21.33
C LEU A 77 23.46 -11.81 20.68
N THR A 78 23.17 -13.05 21.10
CA THR A 78 23.91 -14.24 20.67
C THR A 78 23.11 -15.05 19.66
N ASP A 79 23.71 -15.35 18.51
CA ASP A 79 23.12 -16.22 17.48
C ASP A 79 22.76 -17.58 18.06
N SER A 80 21.57 -18.09 17.74
CA SER A 80 21.08 -19.39 18.21
C SER A 80 20.73 -20.33 17.04
N PRO A 81 21.38 -21.50 16.90
CA PRO A 81 21.03 -22.47 15.87
C PRO A 81 19.79 -23.30 16.20
N ILE A 82 19.10 -22.98 17.30
CA ILE A 82 17.83 -23.58 17.72
C ILE A 82 16.84 -22.48 18.16
N PRO A 83 15.52 -22.74 18.12
CA PRO A 83 14.51 -21.79 18.58
C PRO A 83 14.71 -21.36 20.03
N VAL A 84 14.71 -20.04 20.26
CA VAL A 84 14.65 -19.40 21.58
C VAL A 84 13.33 -18.64 21.72
N MET A 85 12.80 -18.57 22.93
CA MET A 85 11.52 -17.91 23.20
C MET A 85 11.67 -16.39 23.15
N VAL A 86 10.79 -15.72 22.40
CA VAL A 86 10.71 -14.26 22.38
C VAL A 86 10.10 -13.76 23.69
N GLN A 87 10.72 -12.76 24.30
CA GLN A 87 10.28 -12.11 25.53
C GLN A 87 9.60 -10.75 25.23
N GLY A 88 8.73 -10.30 26.13
CA GLY A 88 8.14 -8.95 26.08
C GLY A 88 6.81 -8.83 25.33
N ILE A 89 6.35 -9.89 24.65
CA ILE A 89 5.02 -9.92 24.00
C ILE A 89 3.96 -10.23 25.04
N SER A 90 2.93 -9.39 25.13
CA SER A 90 1.73 -9.67 25.94
C SER A 90 0.60 -10.13 25.03
N GLY A 91 0.09 -11.34 25.25
CA GLY A 91 -0.98 -11.94 24.44
C GLY A 91 -0.48 -12.99 23.44
N SER A 92 -1.42 -13.61 22.73
CA SER A 92 -1.12 -14.67 21.76
C SER A 92 -0.77 -14.10 20.40
N VAL A 93 0.32 -14.57 19.80
CA VAL A 93 0.79 -14.15 18.48
C VAL A 93 -0.08 -14.76 17.37
N ALA A 94 -0.63 -13.88 16.54
CA ALA A 94 -1.46 -14.23 15.39
C ALA A 94 -0.71 -14.09 14.05
N GLU A 95 0.33 -13.25 14.00
CA GLU A 95 1.09 -12.97 12.78
C GLU A 95 2.51 -12.55 13.15
N LEU A 96 3.47 -12.92 12.31
CA LEU A 96 4.88 -12.58 12.43
C LEU A 96 5.35 -11.94 11.13
N ALA A 97 6.23 -10.95 11.23
CA ALA A 97 6.98 -10.38 10.12
C ALA A 97 8.45 -10.29 10.53
N ALA A 98 9.36 -10.62 9.61
CA ALA A 98 10.80 -10.59 9.84
C ALA A 98 11.50 -10.09 8.57
N SER A 99 12.60 -9.37 8.74
CA SER A 99 13.36 -8.81 7.62
C SER A 99 14.88 -8.84 7.91
N ALA A 100 15.64 -7.81 7.52
CA ALA A 100 17.10 -7.80 7.59
C ALA A 100 17.64 -7.96 9.02
N SER A 101 17.19 -7.12 9.95
CA SER A 101 17.67 -7.12 11.34
C SER A 101 16.57 -6.92 12.39
N HIS A 102 15.30 -6.87 11.99
CA HIS A 102 14.19 -6.72 12.93
C HIS A 102 13.06 -7.72 12.65
N SER A 103 12.25 -7.89 13.70
CA SER A 103 11.10 -8.78 13.74
C SER A 103 9.93 -8.05 14.38
N CYS A 104 8.71 -8.38 13.97
CA CYS A 104 7.48 -7.88 14.56
C CYS A 104 6.47 -9.01 14.74
N ALA A 105 5.64 -8.89 15.77
CA ALA A 105 4.55 -9.80 16.07
C ALA A 105 3.26 -9.00 16.29
N ARG A 106 2.21 -9.38 15.58
CA ARG A 106 0.86 -8.92 15.86
C ARG A 106 0.13 -9.96 16.69
N THR A 107 -0.44 -9.54 17.79
CA THR A 107 -1.21 -10.41 18.68
C THR A 107 -2.67 -10.56 18.21
N THR A 108 -3.39 -11.53 18.75
CA THR A 108 -4.78 -11.82 18.41
C THR A 108 -5.75 -10.68 18.75
N ASP A 109 -5.42 -9.86 19.74
CA ASP A 109 -6.15 -8.63 20.10
C ASP A 109 -5.73 -7.40 19.27
N GLY A 110 -4.78 -7.57 18.34
CA GLY A 110 -4.35 -6.55 17.39
C GLY A 110 -3.33 -5.57 17.95
N ALA A 111 -2.66 -5.87 19.07
CA ALA A 111 -1.46 -5.15 19.48
C ALA A 111 -0.27 -5.52 18.59
N LEU A 112 0.68 -4.61 18.44
CA LEU A 112 1.90 -4.85 17.67
C LEU A 112 3.14 -4.62 18.51
N TYR A 113 4.04 -5.61 18.47
CA TYR A 113 5.35 -5.56 19.10
C TYR A 113 6.43 -5.72 18.04
N CYS A 114 7.54 -4.98 18.16
CA CYS A 114 8.72 -5.15 17.31
C CYS A 114 10.00 -5.21 18.16
N TRP A 115 11.02 -5.90 17.65
CA TRP A 115 12.34 -6.06 18.27
C TRP A 115 13.44 -6.27 17.23
N GLY A 116 14.69 -6.26 17.68
CA GLY A 116 15.89 -6.33 16.85
C GLY A 116 16.50 -4.96 16.61
N GLY A 117 17.17 -4.82 15.46
CA GLY A 117 17.84 -3.60 15.04
C GLY A 117 16.87 -2.44 14.89
N ASN A 118 17.32 -1.23 15.22
CA ASN A 118 16.51 -0.01 15.18
C ASN A 118 17.28 1.25 14.72
N GLU A 119 18.50 1.10 14.20
CA GLU A 119 19.30 2.24 13.73
C GLU A 119 18.57 3.10 12.68
N GLN A 120 17.67 2.47 11.90
CA GLN A 120 16.82 3.14 10.91
C GLN A 120 15.39 3.36 11.40
N SER A 121 15.17 3.38 12.72
CA SER A 121 13.88 3.66 13.35
C SER A 121 12.78 2.61 13.11
N GLN A 122 13.14 1.43 12.60
CA GLN A 122 12.21 0.39 12.11
C GLN A 122 11.34 -0.29 13.17
N LEU A 123 11.56 -0.04 14.47
CA LEU A 123 10.74 -0.57 15.56
C LEU A 123 9.53 0.30 15.92
N GLY A 124 9.55 1.60 15.58
CA GLY A 124 8.38 2.47 15.79
C GLY A 124 8.05 2.77 17.26
N ASP A 125 9.02 2.60 18.16
CA ASP A 125 8.88 2.81 19.60
C ASP A 125 9.28 4.23 20.05
N GLY A 126 9.50 5.14 19.08
CA GLY A 126 9.95 6.51 19.34
C GLY A 126 11.47 6.64 19.52
N THR A 127 12.23 5.55 19.35
CA THR A 127 13.69 5.54 19.52
C THR A 127 14.41 5.04 18.26
N THR A 128 15.74 5.08 18.29
CA THR A 128 16.64 4.45 17.30
C THR A 128 17.53 3.38 17.93
N GLU A 129 17.18 2.93 19.15
CA GLU A 129 17.97 1.97 19.92
C GLU A 129 17.46 0.54 19.66
N ASP A 130 18.40 -0.38 19.43
CA ASP A 130 18.11 -1.79 19.24
C ASP A 130 17.41 -2.38 20.48
N ARG A 131 16.55 -3.38 20.25
CA ARG A 131 15.80 -4.04 21.31
C ARG A 131 16.01 -5.55 21.26
N SER A 132 16.69 -6.11 22.26
CA SER A 132 16.81 -7.56 22.42
C SER A 132 15.56 -8.22 23.00
N THR A 133 14.49 -7.47 23.27
CA THR A 133 13.17 -7.97 23.70
C THR A 133 12.07 -7.22 22.95
N ALA A 134 10.90 -7.83 22.81
CA ALA A 134 9.76 -7.23 22.14
C ALA A 134 9.28 -5.96 22.84
N ALA A 135 9.26 -4.84 22.11
CA ALA A 135 8.74 -3.56 22.55
C ALA A 135 7.40 -3.27 21.86
N LEU A 136 6.44 -2.74 22.62
CA LEU A 136 5.17 -2.31 22.06
C LEU A 136 5.40 -1.12 21.12
N VAL A 137 4.86 -1.20 19.90
CA VAL A 137 4.95 -0.10 18.94
C VAL A 137 4.06 1.06 19.38
N SER A 138 4.60 2.28 19.32
CA SER A 138 3.92 3.47 19.84
C SER A 138 2.56 3.70 19.17
N GLY A 139 1.50 3.75 19.97
CA GLY A 139 0.13 3.97 19.50
C GLY A 139 -0.56 2.75 18.88
N LEU A 140 0.08 1.57 18.86
CA LEU A 140 -0.44 0.33 18.24
C LEU A 140 -0.69 -0.79 19.27
N ALA A 141 -1.36 -0.45 20.37
CA ALA A 141 -1.77 -1.41 21.41
C ALA A 141 -3.01 -2.25 21.03
N ALA A 142 -3.67 -1.93 19.91
CA ALA A 142 -4.84 -2.64 19.39
C ALA A 142 -5.09 -2.25 17.92
N ASN A 143 -6.08 -2.90 17.29
CA ASN A 143 -6.64 -2.57 15.96
C ASN A 143 -5.73 -2.80 14.75
N VAL A 144 -4.50 -3.28 14.93
CA VAL A 144 -3.66 -3.74 13.82
C VAL A 144 -4.29 -5.00 13.23
N GLN A 145 -4.38 -5.05 11.90
CA GLN A 145 -4.97 -6.15 11.14
C GLN A 145 -3.91 -6.98 10.43
N GLN A 146 -2.87 -6.33 9.93
CA GLN A 146 -1.77 -6.94 9.18
C GLN A 146 -0.48 -6.17 9.42
N VAL A 147 0.65 -6.86 9.34
CA VAL A 147 1.98 -6.25 9.43
C VAL A 147 2.89 -6.77 8.33
N ILE A 148 3.67 -5.87 7.73
CA ILE A 148 4.76 -6.23 6.82
C ILE A 148 6.05 -5.55 7.27
N ALA A 149 7.16 -6.28 7.15
CA ALA A 149 8.51 -5.75 7.37
C ALA A 149 9.24 -5.66 6.03
N GLY A 150 9.64 -4.45 5.64
CA GLY A 150 10.60 -4.21 4.56
C GLY A 150 12.03 -4.28 5.09
N GLY A 151 13.03 -4.04 4.24
CA GLY A 151 14.45 -4.15 4.63
C GLY A 151 14.80 -3.41 5.92
N TYR A 152 14.37 -2.15 6.02
CA TYR A 152 14.63 -1.25 7.16
C TYR A 152 13.41 -0.37 7.53
N HIS A 153 12.19 -0.82 7.17
CA HIS A 153 10.95 -0.12 7.46
C HIS A 153 9.85 -1.13 7.78
N THR A 154 8.81 -0.69 8.45
CA THR A 154 7.66 -1.53 8.83
C THR A 154 6.38 -0.80 8.46
N CYS A 155 5.42 -1.55 7.93
CA CYS A 155 4.10 -1.02 7.59
C CYS A 155 3.00 -1.90 8.15
N VAL A 156 1.86 -1.28 8.46
CA VAL A 156 0.70 -1.95 9.05
C VAL A 156 -0.59 -1.48 8.41
N LEU A 157 -1.56 -2.39 8.38
CA LEU A 157 -2.95 -2.04 8.16
C LEU A 157 -3.65 -1.93 9.52
N VAL A 158 -4.28 -0.79 9.79
CA VAL A 158 -5.05 -0.54 11.02
C VAL A 158 -6.53 -0.38 10.67
N THR A 159 -7.41 -0.95 11.49
CA THR A 159 -8.87 -0.90 11.28
C THR A 159 -9.37 0.54 11.14
N GLY A 160 -10.10 0.83 10.07
CA GLY A 160 -10.73 2.14 9.85
C GLY A 160 -9.76 3.27 9.46
N ASN A 161 -8.45 2.98 9.35
CA ASN A 161 -7.42 3.97 9.07
C ASN A 161 -6.69 3.65 7.76
N ARG A 162 -5.97 4.66 7.24
CA ARG A 162 -4.94 4.44 6.22
C ARG A 162 -3.82 3.57 6.79
N PRO A 163 -3.10 2.81 5.95
CA PRO A 163 -1.91 2.12 6.40
C PRO A 163 -0.92 3.10 7.02
N LEU A 164 -0.23 2.64 8.04
CA LEU A 164 0.85 3.38 8.68
C LEU A 164 2.17 2.72 8.31
N CYS A 165 3.21 3.51 8.09
CA CYS A 165 4.57 3.04 7.89
C CYS A 165 5.55 3.85 8.75
N TRP A 166 6.69 3.26 9.08
CA TRP A 166 7.77 3.93 9.79
C TRP A 166 9.10 3.22 9.53
N GLY A 167 10.20 3.80 10.00
CA GLY A 167 11.56 3.35 9.72
C GLY A 167 12.22 4.18 8.62
N ASN A 168 13.10 3.55 7.85
CA ASN A 168 13.87 4.16 6.77
C ASN A 168 12.97 4.78 5.69
N ASP A 169 13.32 5.99 5.24
CA ASP A 169 12.66 6.72 4.15
C ASP A 169 13.65 7.34 3.14
N SER A 170 14.87 6.79 3.02
CA SER A 170 15.90 7.30 2.09
C SER A 170 15.48 7.27 0.63
N ASP A 171 14.55 6.38 0.29
CA ASP A 171 14.06 6.12 -1.06
C ASP A 171 12.54 6.41 -1.18
N GLY A 172 11.94 7.03 -0.16
CA GLY A 172 10.51 7.33 -0.12
C GLY A 172 9.62 6.15 0.26
N GLN A 173 10.16 5.16 0.98
CA GLN A 173 9.45 3.94 1.40
C GLN A 173 8.20 4.25 2.24
N LEU A 174 8.14 5.40 2.94
CA LEU A 174 7.01 5.80 3.77
C LEU A 174 5.95 6.59 2.98
N ALA A 175 6.24 6.97 1.74
CA ALA A 175 5.36 7.71 0.85
C ALA A 175 4.76 8.99 1.48
N THR A 176 5.55 9.73 2.25
CA THR A 176 5.12 10.94 2.97
C THR A 176 5.23 12.22 2.13
N GLY A 177 5.95 12.15 1.00
CA GLY A 177 6.30 13.31 0.17
C GLY A 177 7.58 14.03 0.60
N VAL A 178 8.26 13.53 1.64
CA VAL A 178 9.62 13.93 2.03
C VAL A 178 10.49 12.67 2.15
N LEU A 179 11.81 12.83 2.25
CA LEU A 179 12.75 11.73 2.47
C LEU A 179 13.29 11.83 3.90
N ALA A 180 12.51 11.35 4.86
CA ALA A 180 12.88 11.43 6.28
C ALA A 180 12.38 10.20 7.04
N GLN A 181 13.30 9.47 7.67
CA GLN A 181 12.93 8.32 8.50
C GLN A 181 11.98 8.73 9.63
N SER A 182 11.18 7.77 10.10
CA SER A 182 10.22 8.00 11.18
C SER A 182 10.40 7.00 12.31
N THR A 183 10.55 7.49 13.54
CA THR A 183 10.60 6.69 14.78
C THR A 183 9.23 6.32 15.31
N LEU A 184 8.17 6.84 14.70
CA LEU A 184 6.78 6.57 15.08
C LEU A 184 5.98 6.15 13.85
N PRO A 185 4.95 5.30 14.00
CA PRO A 185 4.00 5.02 12.93
C PRO A 185 3.39 6.31 12.37
N ILE A 186 3.56 6.55 11.07
CA ILE A 186 2.95 7.69 10.38
C ILE A 186 2.06 7.19 9.26
N ALA A 187 0.94 7.87 9.04
CA ALA A 187 0.07 7.53 7.94
C ALA A 187 0.81 7.80 6.62
N LEU A 188 0.66 6.87 5.67
CA LEU A 188 1.07 7.11 4.29
C LEU A 188 0.52 8.46 3.83
N GLY A 189 1.30 9.19 3.03
CA GLY A 189 0.84 10.43 2.41
C GLY A 189 -0.51 10.22 1.72
N THR A 190 -1.36 11.24 1.71
CA THR A 190 -2.55 11.17 0.86
C THR A 190 -2.05 11.05 -0.57
N PRO A 191 -2.43 10.01 -1.35
CA PRO A 191 -2.21 10.08 -2.78
C PRO A 191 -2.82 11.41 -3.26
N PRO A 192 -2.17 12.12 -4.20
CA PRO A 192 -2.73 13.36 -4.72
C PRO A 192 -4.18 13.08 -5.11
N ALA A 193 -5.11 13.88 -4.58
CA ALA A 193 -6.53 13.67 -4.85
C ALA A 193 -6.71 13.60 -6.37
N ILE A 194 -7.32 12.52 -6.86
CA ILE A 194 -7.67 12.44 -8.28
C ILE A 194 -8.68 13.55 -8.54
N ARG A 195 -8.34 14.49 -9.41
CA ARG A 195 -9.17 15.65 -9.74
C ARG A 195 -9.53 15.60 -11.22
N LEU A 196 -10.76 15.97 -11.52
CA LEU A 196 -11.22 16.28 -12.86
C LEU A 196 -11.97 17.60 -12.79
N ASP A 197 -11.33 18.65 -13.28
CA ASP A 197 -11.91 19.98 -13.34
C ASP A 197 -12.33 20.27 -14.78
N VAL A 198 -13.61 20.60 -14.99
CA VAL A 198 -14.11 21.10 -16.27
C VAL A 198 -14.19 22.61 -16.17
N ASN A 199 -13.18 23.28 -16.71
CA ASN A 199 -13.10 24.72 -16.64
C ASN A 199 -13.92 25.30 -17.80
N THR A 200 -15.24 25.43 -17.60
CA THR A 200 -16.19 26.33 -18.30
C THR A 200 -17.62 25.81 -18.13
N LEU A 201 -18.33 26.33 -17.12
CA LEU A 201 -19.62 25.77 -16.71
C LEU A 201 -20.75 25.90 -17.77
N GLU A 202 -20.60 26.76 -18.79
CA GLU A 202 -21.60 26.91 -19.86
C GLU A 202 -20.98 27.36 -21.19
N GLY A 203 -21.41 26.71 -22.28
CA GLY A 203 -21.09 27.04 -23.67
C GLY A 203 -22.23 26.61 -24.60
N LYS A 204 -22.28 27.12 -25.83
CA LYS A 204 -23.26 26.68 -26.84
C LYS A 204 -22.69 25.56 -27.75
N PRO A 205 -23.52 24.81 -28.49
CA PRO A 205 -23.03 23.96 -29.58
C PRO A 205 -22.00 24.64 -30.47
N GLY A 206 -20.93 23.92 -30.83
CA GLY A 206 -19.73 24.47 -31.49
C GLY A 206 -18.69 25.06 -30.53
N SER A 207 -18.88 24.93 -29.22
CA SER A 207 -17.88 25.29 -28.22
C SER A 207 -16.83 24.20 -28.02
N THR A 208 -15.67 24.58 -27.48
CA THR A 208 -14.65 23.65 -26.98
C THR A 208 -14.56 23.74 -25.45
N PHE A 209 -14.57 22.60 -24.76
CA PHE A 209 -14.47 22.50 -23.30
C PHE A 209 -13.13 21.93 -22.87
N THR A 210 -12.53 22.53 -21.83
CA THR A 210 -11.26 22.08 -21.27
C THR A 210 -11.51 21.20 -20.05
N LEU A 211 -10.95 20.00 -20.08
CA LEU A 211 -10.84 19.10 -18.93
C LEU A 211 -9.40 19.05 -18.46
N ILE A 212 -9.20 19.27 -17.17
CA ILE A 212 -7.90 19.17 -16.52
C ILE A 212 -7.99 18.02 -15.53
N GLY A 213 -7.13 17.03 -15.70
CA GLY A 213 -6.98 15.91 -14.79
C GLY A 213 -5.67 15.97 -14.02
N SER A 214 -5.68 15.57 -12.76
CA SER A 214 -4.47 15.36 -11.95
C SER A 214 -4.63 14.22 -10.96
N GLY A 215 -3.51 13.69 -10.45
CA GLY A 215 -3.50 12.58 -9.49
C GLY A 215 -3.66 11.19 -10.13
N PHE A 216 -3.58 11.08 -11.46
CA PHE A 216 -3.60 9.79 -12.15
C PHE A 216 -2.22 9.12 -12.11
N ALA A 217 -2.16 7.80 -12.28
CA ALA A 217 -0.89 7.10 -12.40
C ALA A 217 -0.07 7.71 -13.58
N PRO A 218 1.22 8.01 -13.42
CA PRO A 218 2.04 8.56 -14.50
C PRO A 218 2.02 7.68 -15.75
N THR A 219 2.00 8.29 -16.92
CA THR A 219 2.03 7.59 -18.24
C THR A 219 0.86 6.65 -18.53
N SER A 220 -0.19 6.66 -17.69
CA SER A 220 -1.39 5.87 -17.90
C SER A 220 -2.17 6.33 -19.12
N THR A 221 -2.72 5.38 -19.87
CA THR A 221 -3.72 5.65 -20.91
C THR A 221 -5.11 5.48 -20.33
N LEU A 222 -5.91 6.54 -20.40
CA LEU A 222 -7.24 6.60 -19.79
C LEU A 222 -8.31 6.67 -20.87
N PRO A 223 -9.35 5.81 -20.83
CA PRO A 223 -10.48 5.94 -21.73
C PRO A 223 -11.27 7.21 -21.40
N VAL A 224 -11.80 7.85 -22.43
CA VAL A 224 -12.74 8.96 -22.31
C VAL A 224 -14.12 8.43 -22.72
N VAL A 225 -15.09 8.54 -21.81
CA VAL A 225 -16.47 8.10 -22.04
C VAL A 225 -17.40 9.29 -21.92
N VAL A 226 -18.29 9.49 -22.89
CA VAL A 226 -19.29 10.56 -22.87
C VAL A 226 -20.68 9.94 -23.00
N ASN A 227 -21.55 10.16 -22.01
CA ASN A 227 -22.90 9.57 -21.94
C ASN A 227 -22.92 8.04 -22.17
N GLY A 228 -21.89 7.34 -21.71
CA GLY A 228 -21.75 5.88 -21.88
C GLY A 228 -21.10 5.44 -23.20
N VAL A 229 -20.82 6.35 -24.13
CA VAL A 229 -20.10 6.06 -25.37
C VAL A 229 -18.61 6.31 -25.18
N THR A 230 -17.78 5.28 -25.38
CA THR A 230 -16.33 5.43 -25.37
C THR A 230 -15.88 6.14 -26.65
N LEU A 231 -15.19 7.27 -26.49
CA LEU A 231 -14.58 7.96 -27.63
C LEU A 231 -13.46 7.10 -28.21
N SER A 232 -13.17 7.23 -29.51
CA SER A 232 -12.13 6.46 -30.20
C SER A 232 -10.70 6.83 -29.81
N ALA A 233 -10.50 7.43 -28.63
CA ALA A 233 -9.22 7.90 -28.16
C ALA A 233 -9.07 7.72 -26.64
N THR A 234 -7.84 7.43 -26.23
CA THR A 234 -7.39 7.47 -24.84
C THR A 234 -6.48 8.67 -24.64
N VAL A 235 -6.55 9.32 -23.49
CA VAL A 235 -5.61 10.38 -23.10
C VAL A 235 -4.45 9.77 -22.32
N ALA A 236 -3.22 10.25 -22.56
CA ALA A 236 -2.05 9.88 -21.78
C ALA A 236 -1.82 10.89 -20.65
N SER A 237 -1.61 10.43 -19.43
CA SER A 237 -1.11 11.28 -18.35
C SER A 237 0.40 11.52 -18.50
N ASN A 238 0.86 12.70 -18.08
CA ASN A 238 2.29 13.01 -18.05
C ASN A 238 3.02 12.30 -16.90
N GLU A 239 4.31 12.57 -16.73
CA GLU A 239 5.15 12.02 -15.66
C GLU A 239 4.68 12.38 -14.24
N THR A 240 3.91 13.45 -14.09
CA THR A 240 3.33 13.90 -12.81
C THR A 240 1.86 13.50 -12.64
N GLY A 241 1.31 12.68 -13.54
CA GLY A 241 -0.07 12.20 -13.44
C GLY A 241 -1.14 13.21 -13.86
N GLY A 242 -0.76 14.28 -14.56
CA GLY A 242 -1.65 15.32 -15.08
C GLY A 242 -1.91 15.22 -16.58
N PHE A 243 -3.05 15.76 -17.04
CA PHE A 243 -3.37 15.92 -18.46
C PHE A 243 -4.30 17.13 -18.72
N ILE A 244 -4.28 17.63 -19.96
CA ILE A 244 -5.24 18.62 -20.48
C ILE A 244 -5.90 18.03 -21.73
N LEU A 245 -7.23 17.98 -21.73
CA LEU A 245 -8.06 17.47 -22.81
C LEU A 245 -9.07 18.53 -23.25
N TYR A 246 -9.28 18.65 -24.57
CA TYR A 246 -10.31 19.48 -25.17
C TYR A 246 -11.40 18.63 -25.82
N LEU A 247 -12.66 18.90 -25.49
CA LEU A 247 -13.83 18.32 -26.17
C LEU A 247 -14.47 19.37 -27.08
N THR A 248 -14.52 19.11 -28.38
CA THR A 248 -15.24 19.97 -29.33
C THR A 248 -16.69 19.50 -29.52
N THR A 249 -17.60 20.46 -29.61
CA THR A 249 -19.05 20.22 -29.64
C THR A 249 -19.70 20.65 -30.95
N ASP A 250 -18.93 20.72 -32.04
CA ASP A 250 -19.40 21.14 -33.37
C ASP A 250 -20.48 20.22 -33.98
N SER A 251 -20.48 18.97 -33.54
CA SER A 251 -21.27 17.84 -34.05
C SER A 251 -22.51 17.51 -33.22
N VAL A 252 -22.77 18.23 -32.13
CA VAL A 252 -23.80 17.86 -31.14
C VAL A 252 -24.75 19.01 -30.80
N SER A 253 -25.96 18.68 -30.35
CA SER A 253 -27.00 19.66 -30.00
C SER A 253 -26.87 20.21 -28.57
N ALA A 254 -27.66 21.25 -28.25
CA ALA A 254 -27.81 21.70 -26.88
C ALA A 254 -28.36 20.57 -25.99
N GLY A 255 -27.89 20.46 -24.74
CA GLY A 255 -28.21 19.33 -23.87
C GLY A 255 -27.26 19.18 -22.67
N SER A 256 -27.43 18.09 -21.92
CA SER A 256 -26.56 17.70 -20.80
C SER A 256 -25.66 16.53 -21.22
N TYR A 257 -24.39 16.60 -20.83
CA TYR A 257 -23.38 15.61 -21.17
C TYR A 257 -22.58 15.24 -19.92
N ALA A 258 -22.52 13.95 -19.62
CA ALA A 258 -21.68 13.38 -18.58
C ALA A 258 -20.40 12.85 -19.23
N VAL A 259 -19.25 13.31 -18.76
CA VAL A 259 -17.93 12.86 -19.17
C VAL A 259 -17.29 12.10 -18.02
N ALA A 260 -16.78 10.91 -18.31
CA ALA A 260 -16.05 10.09 -17.37
C ALA A 260 -14.65 9.78 -17.93
N ILE A 261 -13.63 9.90 -17.06
CA ILE A 261 -12.24 9.56 -17.40
C ILE A 261 -11.71 8.50 -16.44
N GLY A 262 -11.06 7.48 -17.02
CA GLY A 262 -10.43 6.38 -16.28
C GLY A 262 -11.25 5.09 -16.26
N ARG A 263 -10.76 4.08 -15.53
CA ARG A 263 -11.43 2.79 -15.35
C ARG A 263 -12.38 2.84 -14.14
N ALA A 264 -13.38 1.95 -14.11
CA ALA A 264 -14.41 1.96 -13.08
C ALA A 264 -13.84 1.80 -11.65
N PRO A 265 -14.28 2.60 -10.65
CA PRO A 265 -15.20 3.74 -10.81
C PRO A 265 -14.49 4.95 -11.44
N ALA A 266 -14.96 5.37 -12.62
CA ALA A 266 -14.38 6.48 -13.37
C ALA A 266 -14.79 7.82 -12.74
N LEU A 267 -13.90 8.81 -12.77
CA LEU A 267 -14.22 10.13 -12.26
C LEU A 267 -15.12 10.84 -13.28
N THR A 268 -16.32 11.21 -12.84
CA THR A 268 -17.39 11.70 -13.72
C THR A 268 -17.69 13.17 -13.43
N HIS A 269 -17.84 13.96 -14.49
CA HIS A 269 -18.27 15.35 -14.43
C HIS A 269 -19.44 15.56 -15.41
N VAL A 270 -20.33 16.51 -15.11
CA VAL A 270 -21.46 16.85 -15.98
C VAL A 270 -21.34 18.29 -16.43
N PHE A 271 -21.49 18.53 -17.73
CA PHE A 271 -21.52 19.87 -18.31
C PHE A 271 -22.78 20.07 -19.17
N PHE A 272 -23.09 21.34 -19.46
CA PHE A 272 -24.32 21.73 -20.16
C PHE A 272 -24.02 22.60 -21.39
N LEU A 273 -24.69 22.29 -22.49
CA LEU A 273 -24.70 23.10 -23.71
C LEU A 273 -26.03 23.84 -23.83
N GLN A 274 -25.99 25.16 -23.96
CA GLN A 274 -27.19 25.98 -24.14
C GLN A 274 -27.04 26.91 -25.34
N SER A 275 -28.07 27.00 -26.20
CA SER A 275 -28.01 27.77 -27.45
C SER A 275 -27.76 29.27 -27.26
N ARG A 276 -28.07 29.82 -26.08
CA ARG A 276 -27.90 31.24 -25.74
C ARG A 276 -26.58 31.56 -25.03
N SER A 277 -25.78 30.55 -24.68
CA SER A 277 -24.48 30.74 -24.05
C SER A 277 -23.45 31.26 -25.07
N PRO A 278 -22.38 31.93 -24.61
CA PRO A 278 -21.28 32.34 -25.48
C PRO A 278 -20.57 31.13 -26.12
N LEU A 279 -19.99 31.34 -27.30
CA LEU A 279 -19.09 30.37 -27.93
C LEU A 279 -17.77 30.32 -27.14
N ARG A 280 -17.28 29.13 -26.80
CA ARG A 280 -15.98 28.95 -26.12
C ARG A 280 -14.94 28.39 -27.08
N ARG A 281 -13.69 28.82 -26.94
CA ARG A 281 -12.52 28.33 -27.68
C ARG A 281 -11.47 27.83 -26.68
N PRO A 282 -10.61 26.87 -27.06
CA PRO A 282 -9.58 26.36 -26.17
C PRO A 282 -8.49 27.41 -25.92
N GLU A 283 -7.90 27.38 -24.74
CA GLU A 283 -6.73 28.18 -24.35
C GLU A 283 -5.61 27.24 -23.90
N GLY A 284 -4.42 27.37 -24.49
CA GLY A 284 -3.23 26.58 -24.15
C GLY A 284 -3.04 25.30 -24.97
N ALA A 285 -2.06 24.48 -24.59
CA ALA A 285 -1.73 23.22 -25.27
C ALA A 285 -2.48 22.02 -24.65
N GLY A 286 -3.04 21.14 -25.48
CA GLY A 286 -3.79 19.97 -25.03
C GLY A 286 -4.27 19.11 -26.19
N GLN A 287 -4.67 17.87 -25.91
CA GLN A 287 -5.20 16.96 -26.91
C GLN A 287 -6.65 17.31 -27.23
N THR A 288 -7.05 17.28 -28.51
CA THR A 288 -8.43 17.58 -28.92
C THR A 288 -9.16 16.32 -29.36
N LEU A 289 -10.38 16.12 -28.83
CA LEU A 289 -11.30 15.06 -29.23
C LEU A 289 -12.63 15.65 -29.70
N ALA A 290 -13.13 15.11 -30.80
CA ALA A 290 -14.44 15.46 -31.33
C ALA A 290 -15.51 14.52 -30.76
N LEU A 291 -16.65 15.08 -30.37
CA LEU A 291 -17.81 14.27 -30.01
C LEU A 291 -18.42 13.61 -31.26
N PRO A 292 -18.75 12.32 -31.23
CA PRO A 292 -19.54 11.66 -32.28
C PRO A 292 -20.88 12.37 -32.54
N THR A 293 -21.34 12.39 -33.78
CA THR A 293 -22.60 13.03 -34.19
C THR A 293 -23.85 12.29 -33.69
N ASP A 294 -23.74 10.97 -33.49
CA ASP A 294 -24.80 10.07 -33.00
C ASP A 294 -25.08 10.22 -31.49
N LEU A 295 -24.20 10.88 -30.74
CA LEU A 295 -24.45 11.26 -29.34
C LEU A 295 -25.68 12.16 -29.18
N ALA A 296 -26.07 12.88 -30.23
CA ALA A 296 -27.27 13.72 -30.22
C ALA A 296 -28.58 12.93 -30.13
N GLU A 297 -28.60 11.65 -30.56
CA GLU A 297 -29.79 10.79 -30.53
C GLU A 297 -30.01 10.06 -29.19
N LEU A 298 -28.96 9.95 -28.37
CA LEU A 298 -28.97 9.26 -27.07
C LEU A 298 -29.64 10.04 -25.92
N ILE A 299 -30.25 11.20 -26.21
CA ILE A 299 -30.88 12.06 -25.21
C ILE A 299 -32.25 11.51 -24.81
N PHE A 300 -32.32 10.55 -23.88
CA PHE A 300 -33.44 10.43 -22.93
C PHE A 300 -33.06 9.61 -21.69
N ASN A 301 -32.10 10.09 -20.90
CA ASN A 301 -32.10 9.73 -19.48
C ASN A 301 -32.96 10.73 -18.73
N ARG A 302 -34.20 10.31 -18.42
CA ARG A 302 -35.11 10.99 -17.51
C ARG A 302 -34.48 11.06 -16.12
N TYR A 303 -33.72 12.10 -15.82
CA TYR A 303 -33.48 12.48 -14.43
C TYR A 303 -34.46 13.58 -14.04
N LEU A 304 -35.23 13.26 -12.99
CA LEU A 304 -36.24 14.07 -12.35
C LEU A 304 -35.73 15.47 -12.00
N PRO A 305 -36.59 16.51 -12.06
CA PRO A 305 -36.22 17.85 -11.67
C PRO A 305 -35.85 17.90 -10.18
N LEU A 306 -34.60 18.22 -9.87
CA LEU A 306 -34.25 18.73 -8.55
C LEU A 306 -34.84 20.13 -8.41
N LEU A 307 -35.95 20.21 -7.68
CA LEU A 307 -36.51 21.44 -7.16
C LEU A 307 -35.42 22.17 -6.34
N ARG A 308 -35.00 23.35 -6.81
CA ARG A 308 -34.36 24.34 -5.96
C ARG A 308 -35.38 24.88 -4.96
N ARG A 309 -35.02 24.91 -3.68
CA ARG A 309 -35.31 26.02 -2.78
C ARG A 309 -34.00 26.47 -2.17
#